data_AF-A0A395H0F6-F1
#
_entry.id   AF-A0A395H0F6-F1
#
_cell.length_a   1.000
_cell.length_b   1.000
_cell.length_c   1.000
_cell.angle_alpha   90.00
_cell.angle_beta   90.00
_cell.angle_gamma   90.00
#
_symmetry.space_group_name_H-M   'P 1'
#
loop_
_entity.id
_entity.type
_entity.pdbx_description
1 polymer ?
#
loop_
_entity_poly.entity_id
_entity_poly.type
_entity_poly.pdbx_seq_one_letter_code
_entity_poly.pdbx_strand_id
1 'polypeptide(L)'
;MILQGLEYLHSQCRVIHTDLKPDNILLSLRNPSILEEVAQEEMTDPRPQKHLGDRIIYLSRNQFGLEVRDLGRPVIPDFGLAVDGSKIHTHTHRIQPDEYRTPEVILGRIGAVVLMFGIWGLRYVYRFLLGNSK
;
A
#
# COMPACT_ATOMS: atom_id res chain seq x y z
N MET A 1 -4.63 13.59 -1.19
CA MET A 1 -3.38 13.13 -1.82
C MET A 1 -3.51 11.78 -2.50
N ILE A 2 -3.80 10.68 -1.79
CA ILE A 2 -3.99 9.36 -2.44
C ILE A 2 -5.12 9.41 -3.51
N LEU A 3 -6.23 10.08 -3.20
CA LEU A 3 -7.31 10.34 -4.16
C LEU A 3 -6.85 11.03 -5.44
N GLN A 4 -5.94 11.99 -5.35
CA GLN A 4 -5.41 12.70 -6.52
C GLN A 4 -4.51 11.78 -7.35
N GLY A 5 -3.73 10.91 -6.70
CA GLY A 5 -2.97 9.88 -7.39
C GLY A 5 -3.87 8.90 -8.14
N LEU A 6 -4.94 8.43 -7.50
CA LEU A 6 -5.94 7.56 -8.14
C LEU A 6 -6.68 8.26 -9.28
N GLU A 7 -7.07 9.51 -9.08
CA GLU A 7 -7.71 10.33 -10.11
C GLU A 7 -6.79 10.50 -11.33
N TYR A 8 -5.49 10.74 -11.11
CA TYR A 8 -4.51 10.82 -12.18
C TYR A 8 -4.38 9.48 -12.93
N LEU A 9 -4.27 8.37 -12.21
CA LEU A 9 -4.20 7.02 -12.80
C LEU A 9 -5.42 6.73 -13.68
N HIS A 10 -6.62 7.06 -13.21
CA HIS A 10 -7.85 6.79 -13.95
C HIS A 10 -8.07 7.75 -15.12
N SER A 11 -7.92 9.05 -14.89
CA SER A 11 -8.30 10.08 -15.87
C SER A 11 -7.22 10.29 -16.94
N GLN A 12 -5.95 10.31 -16.55
CA GLN A 12 -4.84 10.63 -17.44
C GLN A 12 -4.17 9.35 -17.96
N CYS A 13 -3.88 8.39 -17.08
CA CYS A 13 -3.15 7.18 -17.48
C CYS A 13 -4.06 6.07 -18.01
N ARG A 14 -5.37 6.11 -17.70
CA ARG A 14 -6.32 5.02 -17.96
C ARG A 14 -5.84 3.69 -17.36
N VAL A 15 -5.25 3.72 -16.17
CA VAL A 15 -4.73 2.55 -15.45
C VAL A 15 -5.59 2.28 -14.23
N ILE A 16 -6.02 1.03 -14.05
CA ILE A 16 -6.70 0.57 -12.84
C ILE A 16 -5.69 -0.24 -12.03
N HIS A 17 -5.42 0.15 -10.80
CA HIS A 17 -4.42 -0.51 -9.95
C HIS A 17 -4.77 -1.96 -9.57
N THR A 18 -6.06 -2.24 -9.39
CA THR A 18 -6.68 -3.52 -8.97
C THR A 18 -6.28 -4.09 -7.60
N ASP A 19 -5.11 -3.75 -7.05
CA ASP A 19 -4.63 -4.23 -5.74
C ASP A 19 -4.37 -3.09 -4.73
N LEU A 20 -5.34 -2.20 -4.56
CA LEU A 20 -5.20 -1.07 -3.63
C LEU A 20 -5.51 -1.51 -2.19
N LYS A 21 -4.48 -1.55 -1.35
CA LYS A 21 -4.52 -1.94 0.07
C LYS A 21 -3.47 -1.15 0.87
N PRO A 22 -3.54 -1.10 2.21
CA PRO A 22 -2.55 -0.38 3.03
C PRO A 22 -1.10 -0.77 2.74
N ASP A 23 -0.82 -2.05 2.48
CA ASP A 23 0.51 -2.55 2.12
C ASP A 23 1.05 -1.95 0.81
N ASN A 24 0.15 -1.58 -0.10
CA ASN A 24 0.46 -0.95 -1.38
C ASN A 24 0.28 0.58 -1.32
N ILE A 25 0.56 1.18 -0.15
CA ILE A 25 0.68 2.63 0.03
C ILE A 25 1.97 2.88 0.81
N LEU A 26 3.00 3.40 0.13
CA LEU A 26 4.24 3.79 0.79
C LEU A 26 4.12 5.21 1.34
N LEU A 27 4.67 5.44 2.52
CA LEU A 27 4.83 6.77 3.08
C LEU A 27 6.32 7.12 3.03
N SER A 28 6.66 8.20 2.34
CA SER A 28 8.05 8.70 2.35
C SER A 28 8.42 9.17 3.77
N LEU A 29 9.68 9.09 4.15
CA LEU A 29 10.16 9.74 5.38
C LEU A 29 10.42 11.23 5.11
N ARG A 30 9.99 12.12 6.01
CA ARG A 30 10.38 13.54 5.94
C ARG A 30 11.81 13.76 6.36
N ASN A 31 12.26 13.00 7.35
CA ASN A 31 13.63 13.02 7.82
C ASN A 31 14.31 11.68 7.50
N PRO A 32 15.18 11.61 6.48
CA PRO A 32 15.88 10.38 6.14
C PRO A 32 16.93 9.96 7.19
N SER A 33 17.35 10.85 8.09
CA SER A 33 18.34 10.52 9.13
C SER A 33 17.86 9.43 10.08
N ILE A 34 16.54 9.19 10.16
CA ILE A 34 15.94 8.10 10.94
C ILE A 34 16.48 6.74 10.46
N LEU A 35 16.74 6.58 9.17
CA LEU A 35 17.33 5.34 8.63
C LEU A 35 18.77 5.15 9.11
N GLU A 36 19.53 6.23 9.23
CA GLU A 36 20.91 6.19 9.75
C GLU A 36 20.92 5.85 11.24
N GLU A 37 20.04 6.49 12.03
CA GLU A 37 19.87 6.20 13.45
C GLU A 37 19.51 4.72 13.68
N VAL A 38 18.54 4.21 12.93
CA VAL A 38 18.14 2.80 12.99
C VAL A 38 19.29 1.87 12.61
N ALA A 39 20.08 2.22 11.59
CA ALA A 39 21.25 1.42 11.22
C ALA A 39 22.32 1.42 12.32
N GLN A 40 22.58 2.56 12.96
CA GLN A 40 23.51 2.67 14.09
C GLN A 40 23.02 1.91 15.32
N GLU A 41 21.72 1.98 15.64
CA GLU A 41 21.11 1.17 16.69
C GLU A 41 21.28 -0.32 16.41
N GLU A 42 21.06 -0.78 15.19
CA GLU A 42 21.20 -2.19 14.84
C GLU A 42 22.67 -2.67 14.92
N MET A 43 23.63 -1.77 14.72
CA MET A 43 25.06 -2.06 14.92
C MET A 43 25.46 -2.09 16.40
N THR A 44 24.87 -1.23 17.23
CA THR A 44 25.23 -1.08 18.65
C THR A 44 24.46 -2.04 19.56
N ASP A 45 23.18 -2.28 19.27
CA ASP A 45 22.28 -3.20 19.96
C ASP A 45 21.53 -4.08 18.93
N PRO A 46 22.20 -5.14 18.44
CA PRO A 46 21.62 -6.00 17.42
C PRO A 46 20.38 -6.73 17.92
N ARG A 47 19.30 -6.69 17.14
CA ARG A 47 18.11 -7.50 17.41
C ARG A 47 18.44 -8.98 17.33
N PRO A 48 17.63 -9.88 17.90
CA PRO A 48 17.86 -11.32 17.83
C PRO A 48 18.24 -11.77 16.40
N GLN A 49 19.39 -12.41 16.29
CA GLN A 49 19.93 -12.89 15.03
C GLN A 49 20.00 -14.42 15.06
N LYS A 50 19.63 -15.06 13.95
CA LYS A 50 19.88 -16.48 13.74
C LYS A 50 21.09 -16.64 12.85
N HIS A 51 22.18 -17.13 13.44
CA HIS A 51 23.43 -17.40 12.72
C HIS A 51 23.34 -18.78 12.08
N LEU A 52 23.35 -18.81 10.75
CA LEU A 52 23.52 -20.01 9.94
C LEU A 52 24.94 -20.00 9.37
N GLY A 53 25.48 -21.15 8.97
CA GLY A 53 26.87 -21.23 8.51
C GLY A 53 27.20 -20.31 7.33
N ASP A 54 26.24 -20.05 6.45
CA ASP A 54 26.37 -19.26 5.22
C ASP A 54 25.76 -17.85 5.31
N ARG A 55 24.94 -17.57 6.32
CA ARG A 55 24.22 -16.29 6.43
C ARG A 55 23.72 -16.01 7.84
N ILE A 56 23.44 -14.74 8.09
CA ILE A 56 22.75 -14.31 9.30
C ILE A 56 21.32 -13.90 8.91
N ILE A 57 20.34 -14.39 9.64
CA ILE A 57 18.94 -13.95 9.53
C ILE A 57 18.69 -12.98 10.69
N TYR A 58 18.41 -11.73 10.34
CA TYR A 58 18.11 -10.66 11.29
C TYR A 58 16.60 -10.58 11.51
N LEU A 59 16.17 -10.41 12.75
CA LEU A 59 14.78 -10.03 13.02
C LEU A 59 14.55 -8.59 12.57
N SER A 60 13.55 -8.37 11.70
CA SER A 60 13.21 -7.03 11.21
C SER A 60 12.83 -6.08 12.35
N ARG A 61 13.35 -4.86 12.32
CA ARG A 61 12.93 -3.76 13.20
C ARG A 61 11.69 -3.12 12.59
N ASN A 62 10.52 -3.41 13.17
CA ASN A 62 9.23 -2.94 12.65
C ASN A 62 8.74 -1.64 13.32
N GLN A 63 9.48 -1.12 14.30
CA GLN A 63 9.06 -0.01 15.13
C GLN A 63 10.13 1.07 15.13
N PHE A 64 9.94 2.06 14.26
CA PHE A 64 10.89 3.15 14.00
C PHE A 64 10.61 4.40 14.83
N GLY A 65 9.68 4.34 15.79
CA GLY A 65 9.30 5.49 16.62
C GLY A 65 8.65 6.66 15.84
N LEU A 66 8.21 6.41 14.61
CA LEU A 66 7.69 7.44 13.72
C LEU A 66 6.32 7.97 14.19
N GLU A 67 6.20 9.28 14.29
CA GLU A 67 4.91 9.95 14.40
C GLU A 67 4.39 10.37 13.01
N VAL A 68 3.10 10.69 12.93
CA VAL A 68 2.46 11.18 11.69
C VAL A 68 3.19 12.41 11.13
N ARG A 69 3.80 13.23 11.98
CA ARG A 69 4.59 14.41 11.58
C ARG A 69 5.88 14.05 10.83
N ASP A 70 6.44 12.87 11.06
CA ASP A 70 7.68 12.38 10.45
C ASP A 70 7.41 11.72 9.09
N LEU A 71 6.14 11.41 8.80
CA LEU A 71 5.68 10.79 7.56
C LEU A 71 5.37 11.84 6.49
N GLY A 72 5.91 11.60 5.32
CA GLY A 72 5.83 12.42 4.13
C GLY A 72 4.64 12.07 3.24
N ARG A 73 4.80 12.36 1.95
CA ARG A 73 3.75 12.17 0.94
C ARG A 73 3.50 10.67 0.70
N PRO A 74 2.23 10.22 0.63
CA PRO A 74 1.93 8.86 0.21
C PRO A 74 2.22 8.65 -1.28
N VAL A 75 2.68 7.45 -1.61
CA VAL A 75 2.97 6.95 -2.96
C VAL A 75 2.22 5.65 -3.16
N ILE A 76 1.66 5.45 -4.35
CA ILE A 76 0.98 4.21 -4.76
C ILE A 76 2.00 3.36 -5.54
N PRO A 77 2.71 2.39 -4.92
CA PRO A 77 3.59 1.44 -5.59
C PRO A 77 2.82 0.26 -6.22
N ASP A 78 3.55 -0.69 -6.79
CA ASP A 78 3.10 -2.04 -7.14
C ASP A 78 1.94 -2.12 -8.16
N PHE A 79 2.30 -1.82 -9.41
CA PHE A 79 1.42 -1.98 -10.56
C PHE A 79 1.48 -3.40 -11.17
N GLY A 80 2.00 -4.40 -10.46
CA GLY A 80 2.17 -5.77 -10.98
C GLY A 80 0.85 -6.43 -11.41
N LEU A 81 -0.26 -6.01 -10.79
CA LEU A 81 -1.62 -6.45 -11.12
C LEU A 81 -2.47 -5.37 -11.82
N ALA A 82 -1.86 -4.24 -12.18
CA ALA A 82 -2.60 -3.14 -12.80
C ALA A 82 -3.10 -3.53 -14.20
N VAL A 83 -4.27 -3.01 -14.57
CA VAL A 83 -4.91 -3.30 -15.85
C VAL A 83 -5.22 -2.03 -16.63
N ASP A 84 -5.27 -2.18 -17.96
CA ASP A 84 -5.71 -1.14 -18.88
C ASP A 84 -7.21 -0.85 -18.67
N GLY A 85 -7.48 0.35 -18.16
CA GLY A 85 -8.80 0.90 -17.91
C GLY A 85 -9.53 1.37 -19.16
N SER A 86 -8.92 1.34 -20.35
CA SER A 86 -9.65 1.51 -21.60
C SER A 86 -10.40 0.23 -22.04
N LYS A 87 -10.07 -0.92 -21.44
CA LYS A 87 -10.59 -2.26 -21.81
C LYS A 87 -11.54 -2.86 -20.76
N ILE A 88 -12.29 -2.02 -20.07
CA ILE A 88 -13.13 -2.39 -18.89
C ILE A 88 -14.08 -3.57 -19.16
N HIS A 89 -14.54 -3.74 -20.39
CA HIS A 89 -15.53 -4.77 -20.75
C HIS A 89 -14.95 -6.19 -20.87
N THR A 90 -13.62 -6.35 -20.88
CA THR A 90 -12.96 -7.66 -21.06
C THR A 90 -12.38 -8.25 -19.78
N HIS A 91 -12.41 -7.53 -18.66
CA HIS A 91 -11.81 -7.98 -17.41
C HIS A 91 -12.81 -8.79 -16.58
N THR A 92 -13.00 -10.07 -16.91
CA THR A 92 -13.89 -10.99 -16.18
C THR A 92 -13.24 -11.66 -14.96
N HIS A 93 -12.00 -11.29 -14.63
CA HIS A 93 -11.25 -11.89 -13.51
C HIS A 93 -11.53 -11.16 -12.19
N ARG A 94 -11.56 -11.92 -11.09
CA ARG A 94 -11.69 -11.35 -9.73
C ARG A 94 -10.51 -10.42 -9.46
N ILE A 95 -10.77 -9.12 -9.40
CA ILE A 95 -9.82 -8.10 -8.96
C ILE A 95 -9.98 -7.85 -7.45
N GLN A 96 -8.98 -7.19 -6.84
CA GLN A 96 -8.90 -6.84 -5.41
C GLN A 96 -8.67 -8.03 -4.46
N PRO A 97 -7.90 -7.85 -3.37
CA PRO A 97 -7.81 -8.82 -2.28
C PRO A 97 -9.17 -9.05 -1.61
N ASP A 98 -9.40 -10.25 -1.09
CA ASP A 98 -10.71 -10.67 -0.57
C ASP A 98 -11.31 -9.71 0.48
N GLU A 99 -10.47 -9.17 1.38
CA GLU A 99 -10.91 -8.26 2.46
C GLU A 99 -11.24 -6.83 1.99
N TYR A 100 -10.66 -6.42 0.86
CA TYR A 100 -10.82 -5.08 0.28
C TYR A 100 -11.65 -5.09 -1.00
N ARG A 101 -12.22 -6.25 -1.34
CA ARG A 101 -13.03 -6.43 -2.53
C ARG A 101 -14.35 -5.70 -2.37
N THR A 102 -14.74 -4.95 -3.40
CA THR A 102 -16.03 -4.29 -3.39
C THR A 102 -17.17 -5.27 -3.68
N PRO A 103 -18.38 -4.99 -3.19
CA PRO A 103 -19.54 -5.86 -3.40
C PRO A 103 -19.87 -6.11 -4.87
N GLU A 104 -19.63 -5.15 -5.78
CA GLU A 104 -19.87 -5.33 -7.21
C GLU A 104 -18.91 -6.34 -7.88
N VAL A 105 -17.67 -6.50 -7.40
CA VAL A 105 -16.77 -7.59 -7.85
C VAL A 105 -17.27 -8.93 -7.31
N ILE A 106 -17.71 -8.97 -6.06
CA ILE A 106 -18.27 -10.19 -5.44
C ILE A 106 -19.51 -10.67 -6.22
N LEU A 107 -20.32 -9.72 -6.69
CA LEU A 107 -21.54 -9.97 -7.45
C LEU A 107 -21.33 -10.10 -8.97
N GLY A 108 -20.08 -10.05 -9.46
CA GLY A 108 -19.76 -10.24 -10.89
C GLY A 108 -20.23 -9.12 -11.83
N ARG A 109 -20.57 -7.93 -11.29
CA ARG A 109 -21.08 -6.79 -12.07
C ARG A 109 -19.96 -5.75 -12.28
N ILE A 110 -18.95 -6.12 -13.05
CA ILE A 110 -17.74 -5.32 -13.32
C ILE A 110 -18.03 -4.07 -14.20
N GLY A 111 -19.18 -4.05 -14.88
CA GLY A 111 -19.54 -3.05 -15.88
C GLY A 111 -19.93 -1.65 -15.39
N ALA A 112 -19.78 -1.32 -14.11
CA ALA A 112 -19.98 0.05 -13.66
C ALA A 112 -19.01 0.42 -12.54
N VAL A 113 -18.27 1.50 -12.81
CA VAL A 113 -17.57 2.36 -11.85
C VAL A 113 -16.15 1.93 -11.45
N VAL A 114 -15.21 2.14 -12.38
CA VAL A 114 -13.75 2.19 -12.13
C VAL A 114 -13.39 3.12 -10.94
N LEU A 115 -14.21 4.14 -10.67
CA LEU A 115 -14.07 5.03 -9.51
C LEU A 115 -14.41 4.37 -8.15
N MET A 116 -15.30 3.38 -8.08
CA MET A 116 -15.74 2.79 -6.80
C MET A 116 -14.70 1.84 -6.20
N PHE A 117 -13.93 1.13 -7.04
CA PHE A 117 -12.86 0.24 -6.57
C PHE A 117 -11.78 0.99 -5.78
N GLY A 118 -11.35 2.15 -6.27
CA GLY A 118 -10.36 2.99 -5.60
C GLY A 118 -10.89 3.62 -4.30
N ILE A 119 -12.15 4.05 -4.28
CA ILE A 119 -12.78 4.68 -3.10
C ILE A 119 -12.96 3.67 -1.96
N TRP A 120 -13.34 2.43 -2.28
CA TRP A 120 -13.52 1.41 -1.26
C TRP A 120 -12.21 0.99 -0.60
N GLY A 121 -11.18 0.66 -1.39
CA GLY A 121 -9.84 0.37 -0.84
C GLY A 121 -9.32 1.55 0.00
N LEU A 122 -9.57 2.77 -0.45
CA LEU A 122 -9.19 3.99 0.28
C LEU A 122 -9.89 4.13 1.64
N ARG A 123 -11.15 3.72 1.78
CA ARG A 123 -11.84 3.73 3.08
C ARG A 123 -11.11 2.87 4.11
N TYR A 124 -10.56 1.72 3.71
CA TYR A 124 -9.79 0.87 4.61
C TYR A 124 -8.42 1.46 4.93
N VAL A 125 -7.75 2.05 3.94
CA VAL A 125 -6.50 2.79 4.14
C VAL A 125 -6.69 3.95 5.13
N TYR A 126 -7.77 4.74 5.01
CA TYR A 126 -8.04 5.82 5.97
C TYR A 126 -8.34 5.29 7.38
N ARG A 127 -9.11 4.20 7.50
CA ARG A 127 -9.35 3.57 8.81
C ARG A 127 -8.06 3.05 9.46
N PHE A 128 -7.14 2.54 8.65
CA PHE A 128 -5.84 2.08 9.12
C PHE A 128 -4.96 3.27 9.55
N LEU A 129 -4.86 4.31 8.73
CA LEU A 129 -4.02 5.50 8.99
C LEU A 129 -4.50 6.35 10.16
N LEU A 130 -5.81 6.43 10.42
CA LEU A 130 -6.36 7.19 11.54
C LEU A 130 -6.31 6.44 12.88
N GLY A 131 -5.81 5.20 12.86
CA GLY A 131 -5.87 4.30 14.00
C GLY A 131 -7.31 3.83 14.27
N ASN A 132 -7.47 2.55 14.61
CA ASN A 132 -8.68 2.13 15.29
C ASN A 132 -8.68 2.81 16.67
N SER A 133 -9.28 4.00 16.77
CA SER A 133 -9.76 4.49 18.06
C SER A 133 -10.88 3.55 18.49
N LYS A 134 -10.52 2.50 19.21
CA LYS A 134 -11.42 1.86 20.18
C LYS A 134 -11.17 2.50 21.53
#